data_AF-A0A3N5Q9M0-F1
#
_entry.id   AF-A0A3N5Q9M0-F1
#
_cell.length_a   1.000
_cell.length_b   1.000
_cell.length_c   1.000
_cell.angle_alpha   90.00
_cell.angle_beta   90.00
_cell.angle_gamma   90.00
#
_symmetry.space_group_name_H-M   'P 1'
#
loop_
_entity.id
_entity.type
_entity.pdbx_description
1 polymer ?
#
loop_
_entity_poly.entity_id
_entity_poly.type
_entity_poly.pdbx_seq_one_letter_code
_entity_poly.pdbx_strand_id
1 'polypeptide(L)'
;MNISLNVEVLVRDGALVLTNRDGNVITFTQDQSVQKKVSMITLGELCDLPKNKLAQAFGFKTRKSYYDIRDAVLNGLPADLLPKRTGPQTTPKRTREVEALIIQKRYETDLNMYQIADILSQMGFNVSARLVADVLSDYGLSKKNR
;
A
#
# COMPACT_ATOMS: atom_id res chain seq x y z
N MET A 1 -24.34 27.49 -16.83
CA MET A 1 -25.35 26.43 -16.98
C MET A 1 -25.78 25.97 -15.59
N ASN A 2 -27.07 25.95 -15.29
CA ASN A 2 -27.59 25.44 -14.02
C ASN A 2 -28.23 24.07 -14.28
N ILE A 3 -27.84 23.05 -13.52
CA ILE A 3 -28.33 21.68 -13.67
C ILE A 3 -28.98 21.29 -12.35
N SER A 4 -30.25 20.89 -12.39
CA SER A 4 -30.95 20.31 -11.25
C SER A 4 -31.36 18.89 -11.62
N LEU A 5 -30.94 17.92 -10.83
CA LEU A 5 -31.19 16.50 -11.09
C LEU A 5 -31.57 15.82 -9.79
N ASN A 6 -32.63 15.01 -9.84
CA ASN A 6 -32.97 14.10 -8.76
C ASN A 6 -32.39 12.74 -9.10
N VAL A 7 -31.56 12.22 -8.20
CA VAL A 7 -30.85 10.97 -8.38
C VAL A 7 -31.15 10.08 -7.20
N GLU A 8 -31.63 8.87 -7.47
CA GLU A 8 -31.64 7.79 -6.50
C GLU A 8 -30.25 7.17 -6.44
N VAL A 9 -29.77 6.97 -5.22
CA VAL A 9 -28.42 6.49 -4.96
C VAL A 9 -28.47 5.17 -4.23
N LEU A 10 -27.98 4.13 -4.88
CA LEU A 10 -27.85 2.80 -4.29
C LEU A 10 -26.36 2.46 -4.16
N VAL A 11 -25.95 2.08 -2.96
CA VAL A 11 -24.59 1.61 -2.69
C VAL A 11 -24.69 0.19 -2.16
N ARG A 12 -24.16 -0.77 -2.92
CA ARG A 12 -24.20 -2.19 -2.56
C ARG A 12 -22.84 -2.82 -2.80
N ASP A 13 -22.29 -3.43 -1.77
CA ASP A 13 -21.00 -4.15 -1.82
C ASP A 13 -19.87 -3.31 -2.46
N GLY A 14 -19.89 -1.99 -2.22
CA GLY A 14 -18.90 -1.06 -2.76
C GLY A 14 -19.10 -0.62 -4.23
N ALA A 15 -20.11 -1.14 -4.92
CA ALA A 15 -20.59 -0.60 -6.20
C ALA A 15 -21.57 0.56 -5.93
N LEU A 16 -21.51 1.58 -6.80
CA LEU A 16 -22.38 2.74 -6.75
C LEU A 16 -23.27 2.75 -8.00
N VAL A 17 -24.58 2.77 -7.80
CA VAL A 17 -25.58 2.88 -8.86
C VAL A 17 -26.34 4.19 -8.67
N LEU A 18 -26.39 4.98 -9.72
CA LEU A 18 -27.14 6.23 -9.76
C LEU A 18 -28.23 6.11 -10.81
N THR A 19 -29.47 6.38 -10.41
CA THR A 19 -30.64 6.31 -11.29
C THR A 19 -31.35 7.65 -11.30
N ASN A 20 -31.62 8.19 -12.49
CA ASN A 20 -32.44 9.41 -12.61
C ASN A 20 -33.94 9.07 -12.67
N ARG A 21 -34.81 10.09 -12.63
CA ARG A 21 -36.27 9.90 -12.69
C ARG A 21 -36.77 9.29 -14.00
N ASP A 22 -36.01 9.43 -15.08
CA ASP A 22 -36.34 8.87 -16.40
C ASP A 22 -35.94 7.38 -16.51
N GLY A 23 -35.33 6.82 -15.47
CA GLY A 23 -34.84 5.44 -15.44
C GLY A 23 -33.47 5.25 -16.09
N ASN A 24 -32.75 6.32 -16.45
CA ASN A 24 -31.37 6.23 -16.91
C ASN A 24 -30.47 5.85 -15.74
N VAL A 25 -29.65 4.82 -15.93
CA VAL A 25 -28.78 4.26 -14.90
C VAL A 25 -27.32 4.39 -15.29
N ILE A 26 -26.48 4.79 -14.34
CA ILE A 26 -25.02 4.64 -14.41
C ILE A 26 -24.52 3.83 -13.22
N THR A 27 -23.58 2.92 -13.48
CA THR A 27 -23.00 2.03 -12.48
C THR A 27 -21.49 2.19 -12.44
N PHE A 28 -20.95 2.41 -11.25
CA PHE A 28 -19.52 2.38 -10.97
C PHE A 28 -19.19 1.11 -10.19
N THR A 29 -18.30 0.30 -10.74
CA THR A 29 -17.84 -0.93 -10.10
C THR A 29 -16.93 -0.61 -8.91
N GLN A 30 -16.69 -1.61 -8.05
CA GLN A 30 -15.81 -1.48 -6.89
C GLN A 30 -14.36 -1.06 -7.23
N ASP A 31 -13.92 -1.32 -8.46
CA ASP A 31 -12.57 -1.01 -8.95
C ASP A 31 -12.36 0.49 -9.22
N GLN A 32 -13.45 1.24 -9.37
CA GLN A 32 -13.43 2.69 -9.55
C GLN A 32 -13.18 3.40 -8.22
N SER A 33 -12.01 3.17 -7.62
CA SER A 33 -11.69 3.55 -6.25
C SER A 33 -11.76 5.06 -6.01
N VAL A 34 -11.40 5.87 -7.01
CA VAL A 34 -11.46 7.34 -6.91
C VAL A 34 -12.90 7.81 -6.90
N GLN A 35 -13.71 7.38 -7.87
CA GLN A 35 -15.12 7.74 -7.95
C GLN A 35 -15.86 7.37 -6.66
N LYS A 36 -15.60 6.17 -6.16
CA LYS A 36 -16.14 5.65 -4.91
C LYS A 36 -15.86 6.57 -3.71
N LYS A 37 -14.60 7.05 -3.59
CA LYS A 37 -14.19 7.99 -2.54
C LYS A 37 -14.92 9.33 -2.68
N VAL A 38 -14.93 9.90 -3.88
CA VAL A 38 -15.57 11.21 -4.13
C VAL A 38 -17.07 11.13 -3.83
N SER A 39 -17.77 10.14 -4.38
CA SER A 39 -19.21 9.98 -4.17
C SER A 39 -19.57 9.75 -2.71
N MET A 40 -18.77 8.98 -1.96
CA MET A 40 -18.97 8.80 -0.51
C MET A 40 -18.94 10.14 0.23
N ILE A 41 -17.97 11.01 -0.09
CA ILE A 41 -17.86 12.33 0.56
C ILE A 41 -19.00 13.23 0.11
N THR A 42 -19.33 13.27 -1.19
CA THR A 42 -20.46 14.05 -1.69
C THR A 42 -21.77 13.72 -0.96
N LEU A 43 -22.11 12.44 -0.84
CA LEU A 43 -23.30 12.00 -0.10
C LEU A 43 -23.19 12.29 1.40
N GLY A 44 -22.00 12.16 1.96
CA GLY A 44 -21.76 12.44 3.37
C GLY A 44 -21.90 13.91 3.73
N GLU A 45 -21.57 14.84 2.83
CA GLU A 45 -21.73 16.28 3.06
C GLU A 45 -23.13 16.77 2.69
N LEU A 46 -23.80 16.15 1.71
CA LEU A 46 -25.15 16.55 1.26
C LEU A 46 -26.28 15.84 2.00
N CYS A 47 -26.01 14.74 2.68
CA CYS A 47 -27.00 13.97 3.44
C CYS A 47 -26.57 13.81 4.90
N ASP A 48 -27.55 13.86 5.82
CA ASP A 48 -27.30 13.63 7.24
C ASP A 48 -27.27 12.13 7.58
N LEU A 49 -26.36 11.41 6.94
CA LEU A 49 -26.14 9.98 7.18
C LEU A 49 -25.02 9.74 8.20
N PRO A 50 -25.13 8.70 9.05
CA PRO A 50 -24.04 8.29 9.94
C PRO A 50 -22.78 7.91 9.16
N LYS A 51 -21.67 8.61 9.43
CA LYS A 51 -20.42 8.48 8.64
C LYS A 51 -19.81 7.08 8.69
N ASN A 52 -20.03 6.35 9.78
CA ASN A 52 -19.63 4.94 9.91
C ASN A 52 -20.41 4.03 8.94
N LYS A 53 -21.73 4.16 8.87
CA LYS A 53 -22.58 3.39 7.96
C LYS A 53 -22.26 3.71 6.51
N LEU A 54 -22.02 4.99 6.21
CA LEU A 54 -21.65 5.43 4.87
C LEU A 54 -20.29 4.82 4.45
N ALA A 55 -19.27 4.91 5.31
CA ALA A 55 -17.97 4.28 5.05
C ALA A 55 -18.12 2.78 4.77
N GLN A 56 -18.92 2.06 5.56
CA GLN A 56 -19.16 0.63 5.39
C GLN A 56 -19.91 0.30 4.10
N ALA A 57 -20.94 1.07 3.72
CA ALA A 57 -21.65 0.89 2.45
C ALA A 57 -20.70 1.02 1.25
N PHE A 58 -19.77 1.98 1.35
CA PHE A 58 -18.67 2.14 0.41
C PHE A 58 -17.49 1.19 0.71
N GLY A 59 -17.69 0.05 1.36
CA GLY A 59 -16.67 -1.00 1.53
C GLY A 59 -15.42 -0.60 2.34
N PHE A 60 -15.47 0.48 3.12
CA PHE A 60 -14.41 0.86 4.05
C PHE A 60 -14.71 0.30 5.45
N LYS A 61 -13.67 -0.20 6.12
CA LYS A 61 -13.84 -0.88 7.42
C LYS A 61 -14.10 0.06 8.60
N THR A 62 -13.69 1.32 8.50
CA THR A 62 -13.67 2.23 9.67
C THR A 62 -14.27 3.60 9.37
N ARG A 63 -14.82 4.23 10.40
CA ARG A 63 -15.24 5.65 10.35
C ARG A 63 -14.06 6.58 10.04
N LYS A 64 -12.86 6.27 10.53
CA LYS A 64 -11.65 7.06 10.27
C LYS A 64 -11.40 7.22 8.76
N SER A 65 -11.63 6.15 7.99
CA SER A 65 -11.51 6.19 6.53
C SER A 65 -12.36 7.30 5.89
N TYR A 66 -13.55 7.59 6.43
CA TYR A 66 -14.36 8.71 5.94
C TYR A 66 -13.62 10.05 6.08
N TYR A 67 -13.06 10.35 7.25
CA TYR A 67 -12.40 11.62 7.50
C TYR A 67 -11.07 11.76 6.75
N ASP A 68 -10.28 10.69 6.70
CA ASP A 68 -9.02 10.68 5.93
C ASP A 68 -9.30 10.88 4.43
N ILE A 69 -10.35 10.25 3.90
CA ILE A 69 -10.77 10.43 2.50
C ILE A 69 -11.37 11.82 2.28
N ARG A 70 -12.15 12.34 3.23
CA ARG A 70 -12.71 13.70 3.15
C ARG A 70 -11.62 14.74 3.00
N ASP A 71 -10.58 14.62 3.83
CA ASP A 71 -9.42 15.51 3.76
C ASP A 71 -8.72 15.39 2.40
N ALA A 72 -8.49 14.18 1.92
CA ALA A 72 -7.89 13.96 0.60
C ALA A 72 -8.75 14.48 -0.57
N VAL A 73 -10.09 14.40 -0.48
CA VAL A 73 -11.02 14.88 -1.53
C VAL A 73 -11.10 16.40 -1.55
N LEU A 74 -11.11 17.05 -0.39
CA LEU A 74 -11.34 18.50 -0.28
C LEU A 74 -10.05 19.32 -0.29
N ASN A 75 -8.97 18.79 0.29
CA ASN A 75 -7.72 19.51 0.52
C ASN A 75 -6.50 18.86 -0.17
N GLY A 76 -6.62 17.62 -0.61
CA GLY A 76 -5.52 16.85 -1.20
C GLY A 76 -5.34 17.03 -2.71
N LEU A 77 -4.34 16.34 -3.25
CA LEU A 77 -4.11 16.22 -4.68
C LEU A 77 -4.88 15.00 -5.24
N PRO A 78 -5.22 14.98 -6.55
CA PRO A 78 -5.86 13.81 -7.16
C PRO A 78 -5.10 12.50 -6.95
N ALA A 79 -3.77 12.56 -6.87
CA ALA A 79 -2.90 11.42 -6.59
C ALA A 79 -3.14 10.78 -5.21
N ASP A 80 -3.63 11.53 -4.22
CA ASP A 80 -3.91 11.03 -2.87
C ASP A 80 -5.13 10.11 -2.83
N LEU A 81 -5.99 10.20 -3.84
CA LEU A 81 -7.15 9.32 -4.00
C LEU A 81 -6.81 8.00 -4.69
N LEU A 82 -5.64 7.89 -5.32
CA LEU A 82 -5.21 6.66 -5.98
C LEU A 82 -4.79 5.59 -4.96
N PRO A 83 -4.96 4.29 -5.30
CA PRO A 83 -4.40 3.21 -4.49
C PRO A 83 -2.88 3.37 -4.34
N LYS A 84 -2.39 3.28 -3.10
CA LYS A 84 -0.94 3.24 -2.84
C LYS A 84 -0.41 1.85 -3.19
N ARG A 85 0.84 1.78 -3.66
CA ARG A 85 1.53 0.51 -3.93
C ARG A 85 1.47 -0.39 -2.69
N THR A 86 0.93 -1.59 -2.87
CA THR A 86 0.91 -2.65 -1.86
C THR A 86 2.24 -3.40 -1.91
N GLY A 87 3.01 -3.35 -0.83
CA GLY A 87 4.31 -4.02 -0.71
C GLY A 87 5.33 -3.22 0.11
N PRO A 88 6.50 -3.80 0.40
CA PRO A 88 7.59 -3.09 1.05
C PRO A 88 7.96 -1.84 0.24
N GLN A 89 7.86 -0.68 0.87
CA GLN A 89 8.21 0.60 0.23
C GLN A 89 9.71 0.90 0.29
N THR A 90 10.46 0.13 1.08
CA THR A 90 11.90 0.29 1.26
C THR A 90 12.65 -0.62 0.31
N THR A 91 13.78 -0.13 -0.19
CA THR A 91 14.74 -0.93 -0.96
C THR A 91 15.16 -2.14 -0.13
N PRO A 92 15.16 -3.36 -0.69
CA PRO A 92 15.60 -4.54 0.04
C PRO A 92 17.07 -4.38 0.46
N LYS A 93 17.38 -4.70 1.71
CA LYS A 93 18.77 -4.72 2.22
C LYS A 93 19.60 -5.83 1.57
N ARG A 94 18.94 -6.90 1.11
CA ARG A 94 19.54 -8.03 0.41
C ARG A 94 19.51 -7.75 -1.10
N THR A 95 20.55 -7.10 -1.60
CA THR A 95 20.74 -6.90 -3.05
C THR A 95 21.65 -7.99 -3.61
N ARG A 96 21.59 -8.24 -4.93
CA ARG A 96 22.50 -9.19 -5.60
C ARG A 96 23.98 -8.83 -5.42
N GLU A 97 24.28 -7.53 -5.36
CA GLU A 97 25.62 -7.01 -5.08
C GLU A 97 26.08 -7.39 -3.68
N VAL A 98 25.24 -7.17 -2.66
CA VAL A 98 25.53 -7.56 -1.27
C VAL A 98 25.74 -9.07 -1.17
N GLU A 99 24.91 -9.88 -1.84
CA GLU A 99 25.11 -11.33 -1.89
C GLU A 99 26.45 -11.72 -2.51
N ALA A 100 26.79 -11.14 -3.67
CA ALA A 100 28.05 -11.43 -4.35
C ALA A 100 29.27 -11.09 -3.49
N LEU A 101 29.25 -9.95 -2.80
CA LEU A 101 30.32 -9.54 -1.89
C LEU A 101 30.45 -10.47 -0.68
N ILE A 102 29.33 -10.91 -0.09
CA ILE A 102 29.32 -11.87 1.02
C ILE A 102 29.96 -13.20 0.57
N ILE A 103 29.53 -13.72 -0.59
CA ILE A 103 30.04 -14.97 -1.16
C ILE A 103 31.53 -14.83 -1.49
N GLN A 104 31.93 -13.75 -2.17
CA GLN A 104 33.31 -13.47 -2.53
C GLN A 104 34.20 -13.42 -1.28
N LYS A 105 33.82 -12.66 -0.25
CA LYS A 105 34.59 -12.57 1.00
C LYS A 105 34.72 -13.93 1.68
N ARG A 106 33.70 -14.77 1.59
CA ARG A 106 33.75 -16.12 2.16
C ARG A 106 34.71 -17.06 1.41
N TYR A 107 34.85 -16.91 0.10
CA TYR A 107 35.83 -17.67 -0.68
C TYR A 107 37.26 -17.13 -0.50
N GLU A 108 37.43 -15.82 -0.38
CA GLU A 108 38.73 -15.16 -0.23
C GLU A 108 39.31 -15.27 1.19
N THR A 109 38.47 -15.42 2.20
CA THR A 109 38.87 -15.31 3.62
C THR A 109 38.16 -16.33 4.51
N ASP A 110 38.79 -16.73 5.62
CA ASP A 110 38.14 -17.60 6.61
C ASP A 110 37.35 -16.85 7.70
N LEU A 111 36.94 -15.61 7.38
CA LEU A 111 36.20 -14.75 8.30
C LEU A 111 34.84 -15.37 8.66
N ASN A 112 34.40 -15.09 9.89
CA ASN A 112 33.08 -15.47 10.37
C ASN A 112 32.01 -14.45 9.94
N MET A 113 30.74 -14.78 10.13
CA MET A 113 29.61 -13.94 9.70
C MET A 113 29.60 -12.54 10.32
N TYR A 114 30.11 -12.38 11.55
CA TYR A 114 30.20 -11.08 12.21
C TYR A 114 31.29 -10.21 11.57
N GLN A 115 32.46 -10.78 11.33
CA GLN A 115 33.58 -10.10 10.68
C GLN A 115 33.24 -9.68 9.25
N ILE A 116 32.54 -10.52 8.49
CA ILE A 116 32.07 -10.17 7.14
C ILE A 116 31.06 -9.04 7.21
N ALA A 117 30.12 -9.05 8.17
CA ALA A 117 29.16 -7.98 8.34
C ALA A 117 29.82 -6.64 8.72
N ASP A 118 30.83 -6.66 9.60
CA ASP A 118 31.57 -5.46 9.99
C ASP A 118 32.32 -4.84 8.81
N ILE A 119 32.99 -5.65 7.99
CA ILE A 119 33.69 -5.18 6.79
C ILE A 119 32.70 -4.56 5.80
N LEU A 120 31.58 -5.23 5.52
CA LEU A 120 30.58 -4.70 4.60
C LEU A 120 29.95 -3.40 5.14
N SER A 121 29.75 -3.31 6.45
CA SER A 121 29.29 -2.09 7.12
C SER A 121 30.29 -0.94 6.99
N GLN A 122 31.59 -1.21 7.13
CA GLN A 122 32.66 -0.23 6.90
C GLN A 122 32.74 0.23 5.44
N MET A 123 32.37 -0.64 4.49
CA MET A 123 32.25 -0.31 3.07
C MET A 123 30.95 0.45 2.72
N GLY A 124 30.08 0.71 3.70
CA GLY A 124 28.84 1.48 3.53
C GLY A 124 27.58 0.63 3.28
N PHE A 125 27.68 -0.70 3.31
CA PHE A 125 26.52 -1.58 3.16
C PHE A 125 25.82 -1.81 4.51
N ASN A 126 24.53 -1.49 4.62
CA ASN A 126 23.75 -1.73 5.84
C ASN A 126 23.35 -3.21 5.99
N VAL A 127 24.31 -4.04 6.40
CA VAL A 127 24.21 -5.51 6.45
C VAL A 127 24.35 -5.98 7.90
N SER A 128 23.42 -6.82 8.36
CA SER A 128 23.53 -7.46 9.68
C SER A 128 24.21 -8.82 9.58
N ALA A 129 24.84 -9.28 10.66
CA ALA A 129 25.40 -10.63 10.74
C ALA A 129 24.37 -11.73 10.43
N ARG A 130 23.09 -11.51 10.78
CA ARG A 130 21.99 -12.41 10.41
C ARG A 130 21.80 -12.49 8.90
N LEU A 131 21.78 -11.35 8.20
CA LEU A 131 21.67 -11.32 6.74
C LEU A 131 22.83 -12.08 6.09
N VAL A 132 24.06 -11.88 6.61
CA VAL A 132 25.23 -12.62 6.15
C VAL A 132 25.05 -14.12 6.38
N ALA A 133 24.61 -14.53 7.57
CA ALA A 133 24.37 -15.94 7.88
C ALA A 133 23.32 -16.57 6.96
N ASP A 134 22.21 -15.88 6.70
CA ASP A 134 21.14 -16.33 5.82
C ASP A 134 21.69 -16.54 4.40
N VAL A 135 22.44 -15.57 3.86
CA VAL A 135 23.09 -15.70 2.54
C VAL A 135 24.07 -16.86 2.54
N LEU A 136 24.99 -16.95 3.51
CA LEU A 136 25.95 -18.07 3.55
C LEU A 136 25.26 -19.43 3.65
N SER A 137 24.14 -19.52 4.38
CA SER A 137 23.35 -20.73 4.49
C SER A 137 22.67 -21.10 3.17
N ASP A 138 22.06 -20.13 2.49
CA ASP A 138 21.38 -20.33 1.21
C ASP A 138 22.33 -20.88 0.13
N TYR A 139 23.62 -20.50 0.20
CA TYR A 139 24.65 -20.97 -0.72
C TYR A 139 25.50 -22.13 -0.18
N GLY A 140 25.18 -22.69 0.99
CA GLY A 140 25.90 -23.85 1.56
C GLY A 140 27.32 -23.54 2.06
N LEU A 141 27.62 -22.27 2.34
CA LEU A 141 28.95 -21.77 2.74
C LEU A 141 29.12 -21.56 4.25
N SER A 142 28.10 -21.88 5.05
CA SER A 142 28.15 -21.82 6.51
C SER A 142 29.26 -22.72 7.08
N LYS A 143 30.04 -22.22 8.06
CA LYS A 143 30.95 -23.10 8.81
C LYS A 143 30.12 -24.15 9.53
N LYS A 144 30.39 -25.43 9.30
CA LYS A 144 29.89 -26.49 10.18
C LYS A 144 30.61 -26.34 11.51
N ASN A 145 29.86 -26.19 12.60
CA ASN A 145 30.41 -26.32 13.95
C ASN A 145 31.00 -27.73 14.04
N ARG A 146 32.33 -27.84 14.13
CA ARG A 146 33.05 -29.08 14.42
C ARG A 146 33.80 -28.90 15.72
#